data_AF-A0A960IMS4-F1
#
_entry.id   AF-A0A960IMS4-F1
#
_cell.length_a   1.000
_cell.length_b   1.000
_cell.length_c   1.000
_cell.angle_alpha   90.00
_cell.angle_beta   90.00
_cell.angle_gamma   90.00
#
_symmetry.space_group_name_H-M   'P 1'
#
loop_
_entity.id
_entity.type
_entity.pdbx_description
1 polymer ?
#
loop_
_entity_poly.entity_id
_entity_poly.type
_entity_poly.pdbx_seq_one_letter_code
_entity_poly.pdbx_strand_id
1 'polypeptide(L)'
;ALHRIVLDHPLGSLPLLGKGFNRGPYPLPGSPTTILAFGGPWRGDHQDVTYGPSMRFVTDAARPERTLSVVPGGQSGHPWDPHYDDQIE
;
A
#
# COMPACT_ATOMS: atom_id res chain seq x y z
N ALA A 1 -2.00 -3.44 -15.50
CA ALA A 1 -2.83 -2.28 -15.12
C ALA A 1 -2.05 -1.00 -15.40
N LEU A 2 -2.75 0.04 -15.91
CA LEU A 2 -2.19 1.37 -16.18
C LEU A 2 -1.63 2.01 -14.91
N HIS A 3 -2.28 1.82 -13.77
CA HIS A 3 -1.96 2.43 -12.49
C HIS A 3 -1.85 1.34 -11.42
N ARG A 4 -0.66 1.15 -10.86
CA ARG A 4 -0.36 0.04 -9.94
C ARG A 4 0.67 0.41 -8.89
N ILE A 5 0.56 -0.18 -7.71
CA ILE A 5 1.51 -0.02 -6.61
C ILE A 5 2.22 -1.34 -6.34
N VAL A 6 3.51 -1.27 -6.04
CA VAL A 6 4.24 -2.34 -5.34
C VAL A 6 4.58 -1.76 -3.98
N LEU A 7 4.24 -2.47 -2.91
CA LEU A 7 4.78 -2.18 -1.59
C LEU A 7 6.19 -2.78 -1.58
N ASP A 8 7.17 -1.93 -1.85
CA ASP A 8 8.55 -2.33 -2.02
C ASP A 8 9.28 -2.39 -0.67
N HIS A 9 9.99 -3.49 -0.47
CA HIS A 9 10.87 -3.66 0.68
C HIS A 9 12.32 -3.39 0.25
N PRO A 10 13.17 -2.79 1.12
CA PRO A 10 14.57 -2.53 0.79
C PRO A 10 15.37 -3.78 0.34
N LEU A 11 15.01 -4.96 0.88
CA LEU A 11 15.61 -6.25 0.50
C LEU A 11 14.87 -6.95 -0.66
N GLY A 12 13.83 -6.32 -1.22
CA GLY A 12 13.03 -6.86 -2.32
C GLY A 12 13.78 -6.99 -3.65
N SER A 13 14.92 -6.32 -3.78
CA SER A 13 15.81 -6.41 -4.95
C SER A 13 16.74 -7.62 -4.91
N LEU A 14 16.83 -8.34 -3.78
CA LEU A 14 17.70 -9.49 -3.65
C LEU A 14 17.26 -10.63 -4.58
N PRO A 15 18.20 -11.27 -5.31
CA PRO A 15 17.89 -12.41 -6.13
C PRO A 15 17.35 -13.55 -5.26
N LEU A 16 16.36 -14.28 -5.78
CA LEU A 16 15.67 -15.44 -5.17
C LEU A 16 14.81 -15.12 -3.94
N LEU A 17 15.28 -14.28 -3.01
CA LEU A 17 14.58 -13.98 -1.75
C LEU A 17 13.64 -12.76 -1.83
N GLY A 18 13.93 -11.81 -2.74
CA GLY A 18 13.22 -10.54 -2.84
C GLY A 18 11.70 -10.64 -3.02
N LYS A 19 11.23 -11.68 -3.70
CA LYS A 19 9.81 -11.93 -3.97
C LYS A 19 8.98 -12.18 -2.71
N GLY A 20 9.59 -12.64 -1.63
CA GLY A 20 8.89 -12.87 -0.36
C GLY A 20 8.66 -11.58 0.44
N PHE A 21 9.38 -10.51 0.13
CA PHE A 21 9.27 -9.25 0.87
C PHE A 21 8.26 -8.29 0.22
N ASN A 22 8.32 -8.12 -1.11
CA ASN A 22 7.43 -7.18 -1.78
C ASN A 22 5.98 -7.67 -1.80
N ARG A 23 5.02 -6.74 -1.88
CA ARG A 23 3.61 -7.04 -2.15
C ARG A 23 3.12 -6.32 -3.39
N GLY A 24 2.29 -7.03 -4.16
CA GLY A 24 1.81 -6.58 -5.46
C GLY A 24 2.67 -7.07 -6.64
N PRO A 25 2.57 -6.42 -7.81
CA PRO A 25 1.85 -5.16 -8.04
C PRO A 25 0.33 -5.29 -7.91
N TYR A 26 -0.30 -4.38 -7.18
CA TYR A 26 -1.76 -4.28 -7.09
C TYR A 26 -2.27 -3.18 -8.02
N PRO A 27 -3.34 -3.43 -8.81
CA PRO A 27 -4.03 -2.37 -9.51
C PRO A 27 -4.79 -1.49 -8.50
N LEU A 28 -4.77 -0.17 -8.70
CA LEU A 28 -5.59 0.73 -7.89
C LEU A 28 -6.09 1.93 -8.71
N PRO A 29 -7.27 2.47 -8.40
CA PRO A 29 -7.76 3.69 -9.02
C PRO A 29 -7.12 4.94 -8.39
N GLY A 30 -7.53 6.11 -8.88
CA GLY A 30 -7.09 7.39 -8.35
C GLY A 30 -5.99 8.03 -9.19
N SER A 31 -5.52 9.16 -8.69
CA SER A 31 -4.47 10.00 -9.27
C SER A 31 -4.01 10.99 -8.20
N PRO A 32 -2.87 11.68 -8.39
CA PRO A 32 -2.37 12.65 -7.41
C PRO A 32 -3.26 13.89 -7.24
N THR A 33 -4.27 14.06 -8.08
CA THR A 33 -5.23 15.19 -8.03
C THR A 33 -6.65 14.76 -7.64
N THR A 34 -6.84 13.51 -7.24
CA THR A 34 -8.13 12.98 -6.76
C THR A 34 -8.10 12.76 -5.25
N ILE A 35 -9.27 12.56 -4.61
CA ILE A 35 -9.34 12.21 -3.18
C ILE A 35 -8.61 10.89 -2.89
N LEU A 36 -8.68 9.92 -3.81
CA LEU A 36 -7.89 8.70 -3.76
C LEU A 36 -6.47 9.00 -4.29
N ALA A 37 -5.74 9.80 -3.52
CA ALA A 37 -4.51 10.47 -3.92
C ALA A 37 -3.30 9.53 -4.01
N PHE A 38 -3.31 8.65 -5.00
CA PHE A 38 -2.17 7.82 -5.36
C PHE A 38 -1.49 8.37 -6.60
N GLY A 39 -0.17 8.39 -6.61
CA GLY A 39 0.59 8.90 -7.74
C GLY A 39 2.02 8.40 -7.77
N GLY A 40 2.71 8.77 -8.85
CA GLY A 40 4.10 8.43 -9.08
C GLY A 40 4.52 8.72 -10.53
N PRO A 41 5.73 8.33 -10.93
CA PRO A 41 6.23 8.60 -12.27
C PRO A 41 5.54 7.75 -13.34
N TRP A 42 5.37 8.34 -14.53
CA TRP A 42 4.99 7.61 -15.73
C TRP A 42 6.20 6.86 -16.30
N ARG A 43 5.99 5.61 -16.72
CA ARG A 43 6.93 4.75 -17.44
C ARG A 43 6.29 4.23 -18.70
N GLY A 44 6.43 5.00 -19.78
CA GLY A 44 5.80 4.67 -21.06
C GLY A 44 4.28 4.75 -20.95
N ASP A 45 3.63 3.61 -21.03
CA ASP A 45 2.17 3.45 -21.06
C ASP A 45 1.54 3.12 -19.69
N HIS A 46 2.33 3.12 -18.61
CA HIS A 46 1.85 2.89 -17.25
C HIS A 46 2.46 3.87 -16.26
N GLN A 47 1.82 4.00 -15.11
CA GLN A 47 2.27 4.80 -13.98
C GLN A 47 2.62 3.85 -12.82
N ASP A 48 3.88 3.92 -12.38
CA ASP A 48 4.30 3.26 -11.15
C ASP A 48 3.87 4.16 -9.99
N VAL A 49 2.94 3.69 -9.17
CA VAL A 49 2.50 4.41 -7.97
C VAL A 49 3.58 4.27 -6.91
N THR A 50 4.13 5.39 -6.47
CA THR A 50 5.21 5.45 -5.46
C THR A 50 4.80 6.20 -4.20
N TYR A 51 3.63 6.83 -4.18
CA TYR A 51 3.08 7.45 -2.99
C TYR A 51 1.55 7.38 -2.95
N GLY A 52 1.03 7.49 -1.73
CA GLY A 52 -0.38 7.56 -1.43
C GLY A 52 -0.62 7.71 0.07
N PRO A 53 -1.86 7.53 0.54
CA PRO A 53 -2.17 7.60 1.96
C PRO A 53 -1.44 6.51 2.74
N SER A 54 -0.64 6.90 3.74
CA SER A 54 0.04 5.98 4.66
C SER A 54 -0.90 5.39 5.72
N MET A 55 -2.07 6.01 5.91
CA MET A 55 -3.13 5.56 6.81
C MET A 55 -4.45 6.14 6.33
N ARG A 56 -5.54 5.40 6.52
CA ARG A 56 -6.90 5.96 6.52
C ARG A 56 -7.56 5.60 7.83
N PHE A 57 -8.35 6.52 8.37
CA PHE A 57 -9.15 6.24 9.56
C PHE A 57 -10.45 7.04 9.52
N VAL A 58 -11.43 6.57 10.26
CA VAL A 58 -12.70 7.26 10.51
C VAL A 58 -13.09 7.03 11.96
N THR A 59 -13.53 8.09 12.63
CA THR A 59 -13.89 8.06 14.05
C THR A 59 -15.17 8.85 14.32
N ASP A 60 -16.00 8.33 15.22
CA ASP A 60 -17.14 9.05 15.80
C ASP A 60 -16.65 9.70 17.10
N ALA A 61 -16.64 11.03 17.17
CA ALA A 61 -16.13 11.75 18.34
C ALA A 61 -16.92 11.47 19.62
N ALA A 62 -18.19 11.07 19.52
CA ALA A 62 -19.00 10.67 20.68
C ALA A 62 -18.75 9.21 21.10
N ARG A 63 -18.16 8.40 20.21
CA ARG A 63 -17.91 6.95 20.38
C ARG A 63 -16.54 6.55 19.81
N PRO A 64 -15.44 7.03 20.41
CA PRO A 64 -14.09 6.82 19.87
C PRO A 64 -13.69 5.33 19.82
N GLU A 65 -14.30 4.46 20.62
CA GLU A 65 -14.11 3.01 20.59
C GLU A 65 -14.54 2.35 19.28
N ARG A 66 -15.31 3.06 18.44
CA ARG A 66 -15.77 2.59 17.12
C ARG A 66 -14.88 3.08 15.97
N THR A 67 -13.67 3.53 16.27
CA THR A 67 -12.72 3.98 15.25
C THR A 67 -12.35 2.83 14.33
N LEU A 68 -12.41 3.07 13.03
CA LEU A 68 -11.86 2.16 12.01
C LEU A 68 -10.57 2.79 11.47
N SER A 69 -9.54 1.98 11.28
CA SER A 69 -8.30 2.40 10.65
C SER A 69 -7.75 1.29 9.77
N VAL A 70 -6.95 1.70 8.78
CA VAL A 70 -6.26 0.79 7.87
C VAL A 70 -4.92 1.40 7.45
N VAL A 71 -3.89 0.58 7.38
CA VAL A 71 -2.58 0.92 6.79
C VAL A 71 -2.36 0.13 5.50
N PRO A 72 -1.51 0.57 4.56
CA PRO A 72 -1.37 -0.08 3.26
C PRO A 72 -0.89 -1.55 3.25
N GLY A 73 -0.32 -2.06 4.34
CA GLY A 73 0.22 -3.43 4.46
C GLY A 73 -0.43 -4.16 5.63
N GLY A 74 0.24 -4.17 6.77
CA GLY A 74 -0.27 -4.67 8.04
C GLY A 74 0.53 -4.04 9.19
N GLN A 75 0.19 -4.36 10.45
CA GLN A 75 0.90 -3.75 11.59
C GLN A 75 2.34 -4.26 11.78
N SER A 76 2.68 -5.43 11.24
CA SER A 76 3.98 -6.05 11.43
C SER A 76 4.96 -5.63 10.34
N GLY A 77 6.20 -5.34 10.74
CA GLY A 77 7.32 -5.16 9.81
C GLY A 77 8.02 -6.47 9.43
N HIS A 78 7.61 -7.61 10.00
CA HIS A 78 8.23 -8.91 9.78
C HIS A 78 7.57 -9.63 8.59
N PRO A 79 8.28 -9.94 7.50
CA PRO A 79 7.68 -10.48 6.25
C PRO A 79 6.92 -11.80 6.35
N TRP A 80 7.15 -12.56 7.42
CA TRP A 80 6.53 -13.88 7.68
C TRP A 80 5.54 -13.84 8.84
N ASP A 81 5.29 -12.67 9.41
CA ASP A 81 4.24 -12.48 10.39
C ASP A 81 2.87 -12.46 9.67
N PRO A 82 1.83 -13.12 10.21
CA PRO A 82 0.49 -13.06 9.64
C PRO A 82 -0.05 -11.64 9.44
N HIS A 83 0.52 -10.66 10.12
CA HIS A 83 0.11 -9.26 10.10
C HIS A 83 1.04 -8.35 9.29
N TYR A 84 1.84 -8.90 8.38
CA TYR A 84 2.70 -8.12 7.49
C TYR A 84 1.91 -7.39 6.39
N ASP A 85 0.84 -8.03 5.93
CA ASP A 85 0.10 -7.71 4.71
C ASP A 85 -1.41 -7.97 4.84
N ASP A 86 -1.91 -8.18 6.06
CA ASP A 86 -3.29 -8.56 6.34
C ASP A 86 -4.33 -7.44 6.16
N GLN A 87 -3.90 -6.21 5.96
CA GLN A 87 -4.76 -5.04 5.71
C GLN A 87 -4.73 -4.57 4.24
N ILE A 88 -4.13 -5.36 3.33
CA ILE A 88 -4.11 -5.05 1.89
C ILE A 88 -5.48 -5.26 1.24
N GLU A 89 -6.25 -6.25 1.69
CA GLU A 89 -7.61 -6.59 1.22
C GLU A 89 -8.71 -5.95 2.10
#